data_AF-A0A8I3MH53-F1
#
_entry.id   AF-A0A8I3MH53-F1
#
_cell.length_a   1.000
_cell.length_b   1.000
_cell.length_c   1.000
_cell.angle_alpha   90.00
_cell.angle_beta   90.00
_cell.angle_gamma   90.00
#
_symmetry.space_group_name_H-M   'P 1'
#
loop_
_entity.id
_entity.type
_entity.pdbx_description
1 polymer ?
#
loop_
_entity_poly.entity_id
_entity_poly.type
_entity_poly.pdbx_seq_one_letter_code
_entity_poly.pdbx_strand_id
1 'polypeptide(L)' 'MPTNIAYRSNKKTKCTLPSSFWKFLVHNVKELEVLLMCNRSYCAEIAHNVSSKNHKATVERAAKKMNRQLMCMSYLG' A
#
# COMPACT_ATOMS: atom_id res chain seq x y z
N MET A 1 21.92 10.83 -23.83
CA MET A 1 22.62 10.82 -22.52
C MET A 1 22.51 9.41 -21.94
N PRO A 2 23.60 8.64 -21.84
CA PRO A 2 23.54 7.31 -21.25
C PRO A 2 23.25 7.43 -19.76
N THR A 3 22.18 6.78 -19.30
CA THR A 3 21.77 6.79 -17.90
C THR A 3 22.81 6.03 -17.08
N ASN A 4 23.67 6.80 -16.41
CA ASN A 4 24.83 6.27 -15.70
C ASN A 4 24.37 5.34 -14.55
N ILE A 5 24.97 4.15 -14.44
CA ILE A 5 24.66 3.13 -13.42
C ILE A 5 24.79 3.71 -11.99
N ALA A 6 25.59 4.77 -11.84
CA ALA A 6 25.76 5.55 -10.62
C ALA A 6 24.48 6.19 -10.05
N TYR A 7 23.43 6.41 -10.85
CA TYR A 7 22.15 6.97 -10.37
C TYR A 7 21.20 5.89 -9.81
N ARG A 8 21.62 4.63 -9.70
CA ARG A 8 20.78 3.56 -9.18
C ARG A 8 20.54 3.75 -7.67
N SER A 9 19.30 4.07 -7.29
CA SER A 9 18.87 4.11 -5.90
C SER A 9 19.15 2.76 -5.20
N ASN A 10 19.52 2.83 -3.92
CA ASN A 10 19.84 1.66 -3.11
C ASN A 10 18.74 0.60 -3.23
N LYS A 11 19.12 -0.65 -3.53
CA LYS A 11 18.17 -1.74 -3.82
C LYS A 11 17.18 -1.98 -2.67
N LYS A 12 17.56 -1.63 -1.43
CA LYS A 12 16.72 -1.75 -0.22
C LYS A 12 15.65 -0.67 -0.07
N THR A 13 15.84 0.50 -0.68
CA THR A 13 14.91 1.65 -0.62
C THR A 13 14.27 1.95 -1.97
N LYS A 14 14.60 1.15 -2.99
CA LYS A 14 13.97 1.22 -4.30
C LYS A 14 12.50 0.84 -4.14
N CYS A 15 11.60 1.77 -4.44
CA CYS A 15 10.12 1.62 -4.39
C CYS A 15 9.47 1.75 -2.99
N THR A 16 10.15 2.29 -1.98
CA THR A 16 9.52 2.68 -0.71
C THR A 16 8.91 4.07 -0.79
N LEU A 17 7.76 4.30 -0.15
CA LEU A 17 7.24 5.66 0.07
C LEU A 17 8.20 6.46 0.95
N PRO A 18 8.12 7.81 0.92
CA PRO A 18 8.77 8.65 1.93
C PRO A 18 8.33 8.32 3.37
N SER A 19 7.18 7.66 3.56
CA SER A 19 6.75 7.12 4.85
C SER A 19 7.49 5.86 5.29
N SER A 20 8.50 5.40 4.54
CA SER A 20 9.28 4.17 4.77
C SER A 20 8.50 2.86 4.64
N PHE A 21 7.28 2.91 4.07
CA PHE A 21 6.47 1.73 3.77
C PHE A 21 6.61 1.31 2.30
N TRP A 22 6.45 0.01 2.05
CA TRP A 22 6.32 -0.57 0.73
C TRP A 22 4.86 -0.55 0.29
N LYS A 23 4.58 -0.15 -0.95
CA LYS A 23 3.22 -0.15 -1.50
C LYS A 23 2.77 -1.56 -1.82
N PHE A 24 1.58 -1.93 -1.38
CA PHE A 24 0.90 -3.14 -1.80
C PHE A 24 -0.48 -2.78 -2.36
N LEU A 25 -0.71 -3.06 -3.64
CA LEU A 25 -1.96 -2.74 -4.29
C LEU A 25 -2.99 -3.84 -4.01
N VAL A 26 -4.13 -3.49 -3.42
CA VAL A 26 -5.20 -4.39 -3.01
C VAL A 26 -6.37 -4.29 -4.00
N HIS A 27 -6.77 -5.43 -4.55
CA HIS A 27 -7.96 -5.55 -5.40
C HIS A 27 -9.17 -6.10 -4.64
N ASN A 28 -8.93 -6.88 -3.58
CA ASN A 28 -10.00 -7.55 -2.84
C ASN A 28 -9.71 -7.66 -1.34
N VAL A 29 -10.78 -7.84 -0.57
CA VAL A 29 -10.77 -7.97 0.89
C VAL A 29 -9.99 -9.21 1.37
N LYS A 30 -9.81 -10.22 0.51
CA LYS A 30 -8.99 -11.41 0.79
C LYS A 30 -7.50 -11.09 0.81
N GLU A 31 -7.03 -10.23 -0.08
CA GLU A 31 -5.62 -9.82 -0.15
C GLU A 31 -5.20 -9.00 1.08
N LEU A 32 -6.17 -8.36 1.73
CA LEU A 32 -5.98 -7.72 3.02
C LEU A 32 -5.52 -8.70 4.12
N GLU A 33 -5.88 -9.98 4.03
CA GLU A 33 -5.45 -10.97 5.03
C GLU A 33 -3.98 -11.34 4.87
N VAL A 34 -3.42 -11.24 3.67
CA VAL A 34 -1.98 -11.45 3.41
C VAL A 34 -1.14 -10.38 4.12
N LEU A 35 -1.68 -9.18 4.28
CA LEU A 35 -1.02 -8.05 4.93
C LEU A 35 -1.07 -8.07 6.47
N LEU A 36 -1.82 -8.99 7.08
CA LEU A 36 -1.96 -9.08 8.55
C LEU A 36 -0.60 -9.26 9.25
N MET A 37 0.30 -10.05 8.66
CA MET A 37 1.60 -10.36 9.25
C MET A 37 2.65 -9.28 8.98
N CYS A 38 2.52 -8.57 7.86
CA CYS A 38 3.55 -7.64 7.35
C CYS A 38 3.15 -6.16 7.49
N ASN A 39 2.16 -5.86 8.32
CA ASN A 39 1.55 -4.54 8.51
C ASN A 39 2.51 -3.41 8.98
N ARG A 40 3.70 -3.74 9.50
CA ARG A 40 4.72 -2.76 9.90
C ARG A 40 5.62 -2.28 8.77
N SER A 41 5.66 -2.98 7.64
CA SER A 41 6.56 -2.68 6.53
C SER A 41 5.83 -2.36 5.24
N TYR A 42 4.56 -2.78 5.12
CA TYR A 42 3.74 -2.58 3.93
C TYR A 42 2.53 -1.70 4.23
N CYS A 43 2.27 -0.77 3.32
CA CYS A 43 1.05 0.02 3.27
C CYS A 43 0.19 -0.49 2.12
N ALA A 44 -1.10 -0.69 2.40
CA ALA A 44 -2.05 -1.13 1.39
C ALA A 44 -2.60 0.09 0.62
N GLU A 45 -2.63 0.01 -0.70
CA GLU A 45 -3.29 0.98 -1.58
C GLU A 45 -4.45 0.29 -2.30
N ILE A 46 -5.66 0.83 -2.20
CA ILE A 46 -6.83 0.22 -2.87
C ILE A 46 -6.81 0.60 -4.35
N ALA A 47 -6.95 -0.39 -5.22
CA ALA A 47 -6.94 -0.16 -6.66
C ALA A 47 -8.13 0.74 -7.11
N HIS A 48 -7.89 1.61 -8.09
CA HIS A 48 -8.88 2.54 -8.64
C HIS A 48 -10.14 1.84 -9.23
N ASN A 49 -10.01 0.57 -9.65
CA ASN A 49 -11.09 -0.21 -10.25
C ASN A 49 -12.04 -0.84 -9.20
N VAL A 50 -11.80 -0.64 -7.90
CA VAL A 50 -12.66 -1.19 -6.85
C VAL A 50 -13.88 -0.30 -6.67
N SER A 51 -15.08 -0.88 -6.81
CA SER A 51 -16.34 -0.18 -6.53
C SER A 51 -16.36 0.43 -5.13
N SER A 52 -16.99 1.59 -4.99
CA SER A 52 -17.11 2.34 -3.72
C SER A 52 -17.68 1.51 -2.56
N LYS A 53 -18.59 0.56 -2.84
CA LYS A 53 -19.14 -0.36 -1.84
C LYS A 53 -18.07 -1.29 -1.27
N ASN A 54 -17.24 -1.86 -2.14
CA ASN A 54 -16.15 -2.76 -1.75
C ASN A 54 -15.00 -1.99 -1.11
N HIS A 55 -14.77 -0.73 -1.53
CA HIS A 55 -13.80 0.16 -0.91
C HIS A 55 -14.14 0.41 0.57
N LYS A 56 -15.39 0.79 0.87
CA LYS A 56 -15.85 0.99 2.26
C LYS A 56 -15.70 -0.27 3.11
N ALA A 57 -16.13 -1.43 2.60
CA ALA A 57 -15.99 -2.70 3.31
C ALA A 57 -14.52 -3.07 3.57
N THR A 58 -13.62 -2.76 2.63
CA THR A 58 -12.18 -2.99 2.78
C THR A 58 -11.59 -2.09 3.86
N VAL A 59 -11.94 -0.81 3.88
CA VAL A 59 -11.48 0.17 4.88
C VAL A 59 -11.98 -0.19 6.28
N GLU A 60 -13.26 -0.55 6.45
CA GLU A 60 -13.82 -0.95 7.74
C GLU A 60 -13.13 -2.22 8.29
N ARG A 61 -12.91 -3.21 7.43
CA ARG A 61 -12.22 -4.45 7.81
C ARG A 61 -10.75 -4.20 8.15
N ALA A 62 -10.09 -3.32 7.39
CA ALA A 62 -8.73 -2.86 7.65
C ALA A 62 -8.62 -2.16 8.99
N ALA A 63 -9.50 -1.20 9.29
CA ALA A 63 -9.53 -0.48 10.56
C ALA A 63 -9.73 -1.42 11.76
N LYS A 64 -10.54 -2.48 11.59
CA LYS A 64 -10.75 -3.49 12.64
C LYS A 64 -9.56 -4.43 12.83
N LYS A 65 -8.86 -4.79 11.76
CA LYS A 65 -7.79 -5.81 11.78
C LYS A 65 -6.38 -5.25 11.89
N MET A 66 -6.15 -3.99 11.51
CA MET A 66 -4.82 -3.40 11.41
C MET A 66 -4.79 -2.02 12.07
N ASN A 67 -3.78 -1.78 12.91
CA ASN A 67 -3.58 -0.50 13.57
C ASN A 67 -3.19 0.59 12.56
N ARG A 68 -4.12 1.53 12.29
CA ARG A 68 -3.99 2.90 11.77
C ARG A 68 -3.18 3.19 10.48
N GLN A 69 -2.32 2.30 9.98
CA GLN A 69 -1.35 2.61 8.92
C GLN A 69 -1.88 2.39 7.49
N LEU A 70 -3.12 1.90 7.37
CA LEU A 70 -3.76 1.61 6.08
C LEU A 70 -4.30 2.86 5.36
N MET A 71 -4.27 4.02 6.01
CA MET A 71 -4.96 5.23 5.54
C MET A 71 -4.05 6.17 4.73
N CYS A 72 -3.07 5.67 3.95
CA CYS A 72 -2.32 6.54 3.04
C CYS A 72 -3.02 6.79 1.70
N MET A 73 -4.18 6.20 1.42
CA MET A 73 -4.90 6.37 0.14
C MET A 73 -6.31 6.93 0.29
N SER A 74 -6.47 7.98 1.09
CA SER A 74 -7.66 8.86 1.02
C SER A 74 -7.31 10.26 0.52
N TYR A 75 -6.29 10.40 -0.35
CA TYR A 75 -6.02 11.63 -1.09
C TYR A 75 -5.69 11.33 -2.55
N LEU A 76 -6.75 11.07 -3.32
CA LEU A 76 -6.86 11.41 -4.74
C LEU A 76 -8.37 11.38 -5.02
N GLY A 77 -9.01 12.49 -4.62
CA GLY A 77 -10.21 12.96 -5.30
C GLY A 77 -9.82 13.55 -6.65
#